data_AF-A0A939CEV8-F1
#
_entry.id   AF-A0A939CEV8-F1
#
_cell.length_a   1.000
_cell.length_b   1.000
_cell.length_c   1.000
_cell.angle_alpha   90.00
_cell.angle_beta   90.00
_cell.angle_gamma   90.00
#
_symmetry.space_group_name_H-M   'P 1'
#
loop_
_entity.id
_entity.type
_entity.pdbx_description
1 polymer ?
#
loop_
_entity_poly.entity_id
_entity_poly.type
_entity_poly.pdbx_seq_one_letter_code
_entity_poly.pdbx_strand_id
1 'polypeptide(L)'
;MKKKVLSLCMAAALVLGSGTAAMAETLTAGATSEHAVKGTYNPAENTGKVYKVDVTWGSMEFTYKEGDTHKVWNPKEHAYEEQKDEGTWSNQENANKVTITNSSNTAVTASITVQMRADSTGLTATPADTSLKLEDASIGADTTTPGKATTAFTTISLAGDLADRDADSKVIGSVVVTISDTVQQ
;
A
#
# COMPACT_ATOMS: atom_id res chain seq x y z
N MET A 1 -27.86 -46.56 19.83
CA MET A 1 -28.57 -45.54 19.02
C MET A 1 -27.55 -44.53 18.50
N LYS A 2 -27.46 -44.35 17.16
CA LYS A 2 -26.89 -43.24 16.34
C LYS A 2 -25.50 -42.66 16.75
N LYS A 3 -24.37 -43.05 16.13
CA LYS A 3 -23.70 -42.54 14.88
C LYS A 3 -23.67 -40.99 14.81
N LYS A 4 -22.54 -40.31 14.60
CA LYS A 4 -21.75 -40.26 13.35
C LYS A 4 -20.30 -39.75 13.57
N VAL A 5 -19.35 -40.40 12.90
CA VAL A 5 -17.99 -39.93 12.58
C VAL A 5 -18.08 -38.97 11.39
N LEU A 6 -17.39 -37.83 11.42
CA LEU A 6 -17.21 -36.98 10.23
C LEU A 6 -15.74 -37.06 9.78
N SER A 7 -15.52 -37.88 8.77
CA SER A 7 -14.34 -37.96 7.92
C SER A 7 -14.55 -37.00 6.75
N LEU A 8 -13.57 -36.15 6.42
CA LEU A 8 -13.59 -35.35 5.20
C LEU A 8 -12.30 -35.58 4.41
N CYS A 9 -12.38 -36.50 3.44
CA CYS A 9 -11.33 -36.77 2.46
C CYS A 9 -11.52 -35.90 1.21
N MET A 10 -10.39 -35.38 0.72
CA MET A 10 -10.01 -34.97 -0.64
C MET A 10 -11.05 -35.19 -1.76
N ALA A 11 -11.38 -34.13 -2.49
CA ALA A 11 -12.03 -34.23 -3.80
C ALA A 11 -11.18 -33.52 -4.87
N ALA A 12 -10.36 -34.28 -5.57
CA ALA A 12 -9.81 -33.89 -6.86
C ALA A 12 -10.94 -33.95 -7.89
N ALA A 13 -11.40 -32.79 -8.38
CA ALA A 13 -12.41 -32.71 -9.41
C ALA A 13 -11.80 -33.11 -10.76
N LEU A 14 -11.99 -34.38 -11.16
CA LEU A 14 -11.92 -34.77 -12.58
C LEU A 14 -13.05 -34.05 -13.32
N VAL A 15 -12.71 -33.02 -14.09
CA VAL A 15 -13.61 -32.47 -15.10
C VAL A 15 -13.69 -33.50 -16.23
N LEU A 16 -14.85 -34.16 -16.30
CA LEU A 16 -15.27 -35.06 -17.36
C LEU A 16 -15.24 -34.32 -18.71
N GLY A 17 -14.41 -34.78 -19.64
CA GLY A 17 -14.54 -34.42 -21.05
C GLY A 17 -15.83 -35.00 -21.60
N SER A 18 -16.84 -34.16 -21.78
CA SER A 18 -18.12 -34.52 -22.41
C SER A 18 -17.93 -34.61 -23.93
N GLY A 19 -17.66 -35.82 -24.43
CA GLY A 19 -17.78 -36.11 -25.86
C GLY A 19 -19.26 -36.10 -26.27
N THR A 20 -19.68 -35.10 -27.02
CA THR A 20 -21.03 -35.08 -27.63
C THR A 20 -21.09 -36.11 -28.77
N ALA A 21 -22.02 -37.05 -28.69
CA ALA A 21 -22.33 -37.97 -29.78
C ALA A 21 -22.99 -37.19 -30.93
N ALA A 22 -22.47 -37.34 -32.16
CA ALA A 22 -23.09 -36.77 -33.36
C ALA A 22 -24.23 -37.68 -33.84
N MET A 23 -25.44 -37.15 -33.90
CA MET A 23 -26.61 -37.83 -34.48
C MET A 23 -26.86 -37.25 -35.87
N ALA A 24 -26.98 -38.10 -36.89
CA ALA A 24 -27.28 -37.67 -38.25
C ALA A 24 -28.77 -37.32 -38.39
N GLU A 25 -29.07 -36.18 -39.01
CA GLU A 25 -30.44 -35.72 -39.28
C GLU A 25 -30.72 -35.72 -40.79
N THR A 26 -31.91 -36.17 -41.22
CA THR A 26 -32.32 -36.22 -42.63
C THR A 26 -33.33 -35.10 -42.89
N LEU A 27 -33.04 -34.23 -43.87
CA LEU A 27 -33.87 -33.08 -44.21
C LEU A 27 -34.63 -33.26 -45.53
N THR A 28 -35.85 -32.73 -45.59
CA THR A 28 -36.67 -32.63 -46.82
C THR A 28 -36.59 -31.23 -47.42
N ALA A 29 -37.01 -31.06 -48.68
CA ALA A 29 -36.93 -29.78 -49.39
C ALA A 29 -37.74 -28.68 -48.66
N GLY A 30 -37.04 -27.63 -48.20
CA GLY A 30 -37.62 -26.53 -47.42
C GLY A 30 -37.45 -26.63 -45.91
N ALA A 31 -36.86 -27.71 -45.38
CA ALA A 31 -36.55 -27.84 -43.96
C ALA A 31 -35.18 -27.24 -43.59
N THR A 32 -35.07 -26.71 -42.38
CA THR A 32 -33.84 -26.13 -41.81
C THR A 32 -33.41 -26.94 -40.59
N SER A 33 -32.13 -27.33 -40.53
CA SER A 33 -31.51 -27.87 -39.31
C SER A 33 -30.54 -26.84 -38.75
N GLU A 34 -30.51 -26.75 -37.43
CA GLU A 34 -29.60 -25.90 -36.69
C GLU A 34 -28.81 -26.76 -35.71
N HIS A 35 -27.51 -26.48 -35.59
CA HIS A 35 -26.65 -27.08 -34.58
C HIS A 35 -25.92 -25.98 -33.83
N ALA A 36 -25.84 -26.15 -32.51
CA ALA A 36 -25.14 -25.18 -31.67
C ALA A 36 -23.64 -25.20 -31.97
N VAL A 37 -23.12 -24.09 -32.48
CA VAL A 37 -21.68 -23.85 -32.60
C VAL A 37 -21.15 -23.46 -31.22
N LYS A 38 -20.23 -24.25 -30.69
CA LYS A 38 -19.62 -24.02 -29.38
C LYS A 38 -18.16 -23.61 -29.56
N GLY A 39 -17.78 -22.47 -29.01
CA GLY A 39 -16.40 -22.04 -28.87
C GLY A 39 -15.92 -22.20 -27.43
N THR A 40 -14.66 -22.58 -27.25
CA THR A 40 -13.99 -22.57 -25.94
C THR A 40 -12.97 -21.45 -25.94
N TYR A 41 -13.10 -20.51 -24.99
CA TYR A 41 -12.09 -19.48 -24.76
C TYR A 41 -11.02 -20.04 -23.83
N ASN A 42 -9.81 -20.22 -24.35
CA ASN A 42 -8.62 -20.45 -23.55
C ASN A 42 -7.85 -19.12 -23.45
N PRO A 43 -7.77 -18.49 -22.26
CA PRO A 43 -6.87 -17.36 -22.08
C PRO A 43 -5.42 -17.81 -22.29
N ALA A 44 -4.61 -16.98 -22.94
CA ALA A 44 -3.17 -17.20 -23.02
C ALA A 44 -2.56 -17.19 -21.60
N GLU A 45 -1.47 -17.94 -21.40
CA GLU A 45 -0.76 -17.93 -20.12
C GLU A 45 -0.41 -16.50 -19.71
N ASN A 46 -0.68 -16.20 -18.44
CA ASN A 46 -0.47 -14.90 -17.83
C ASN A 46 0.99 -14.47 -18.10
N THR A 47 1.18 -13.35 -18.80
CA THR A 47 2.51 -12.76 -18.92
C THR A 47 3.02 -12.55 -17.49
N GLY A 48 4.19 -13.09 -17.15
CA GLY A 48 4.71 -13.05 -15.79
C GLY A 48 4.68 -11.63 -15.20
N LYS A 49 4.60 -11.52 -13.88
CA LYS A 49 4.62 -10.21 -13.21
C LYS A 49 5.94 -9.48 -13.52
N VAL A 50 5.83 -8.24 -13.97
CA VAL A 50 6.92 -7.31 -14.25
C VAL A 50 6.74 -6.12 -13.31
N TYR A 51 7.72 -5.95 -12.43
CA TYR A 51 7.69 -4.89 -11.42
C TYR A 51 8.47 -3.66 -11.89
N LYS A 52 7.84 -2.50 -11.75
CA LYS A 52 8.48 -1.19 -11.87
C LYS A 52 7.79 -0.24 -10.89
N VAL A 53 8.46 0.05 -9.79
CA VAL A 53 7.97 0.96 -8.75
C VAL A 53 9.04 2.01 -8.49
N ASP A 54 8.66 3.28 -8.61
CA ASP A 54 9.51 4.41 -8.34
C ASP A 54 9.13 5.03 -6.98
N VAL A 55 10.11 5.30 -6.13
CA VAL A 55 9.92 5.97 -4.84
C VAL A 55 10.71 7.28 -4.85
N THR A 56 10.01 8.39 -4.63
CA THR A 56 10.61 9.72 -4.54
C THR A 56 10.37 10.32 -3.15
N TRP A 57 11.36 11.07 -2.69
CA TRP A 57 11.42 11.60 -1.34
C TRP A 57 11.53 13.13 -1.39
N GLY A 58 10.84 13.80 -0.47
CA GLY A 58 11.27 15.14 -0.01
C GLY A 58 12.61 15.04 0.73
N SER A 59 13.15 16.17 1.20
CA SER A 59 14.45 16.18 1.91
C SER A 59 14.46 15.36 3.20
N MET A 60 13.29 15.08 3.79
CA MET A 60 13.12 14.48 5.13
C MET A 60 13.78 15.30 6.24
N GLU A 61 13.97 16.60 6.01
CA GLU A 61 14.54 17.53 6.97
C GLU A 61 13.45 18.22 7.78
N PHE A 62 13.65 18.28 9.09
CA PHE A 62 12.76 18.89 10.04
C PHE A 62 13.53 19.85 10.93
N THR A 63 12.90 20.98 11.27
CA THR A 63 13.43 21.99 12.19
C THR A 63 12.63 21.93 13.48
N TYR A 64 13.32 21.70 14.59
CA TYR A 64 12.75 21.81 15.92
C TYR A 64 12.93 23.23 16.45
N LYS A 65 11.83 23.84 16.91
CA LYS A 65 11.86 25.08 17.69
C LYS A 65 11.53 24.72 19.14
N GLU A 66 12.43 25.06 20.05
CA GLU A 66 12.19 24.93 21.48
C GLU A 66 11.03 25.83 21.92
N GLY A 67 10.19 25.31 22.82
CA GLY A 67 9.11 26.08 23.41
C GLY A 67 9.64 27.18 24.32
N ASP A 68 8.97 28.33 24.28
CA ASP A 68 9.37 29.51 25.05
C ASP A 68 9.18 29.25 26.55
N THR A 69 10.14 29.71 27.36
CA THR A 69 10.02 29.68 28.82
C THR A 69 9.57 31.05 29.32
N HIS A 70 8.47 31.08 30.06
CA HIS A 70 7.87 32.31 30.56
C HIS A 70 7.50 32.18 32.04
N LYS A 71 7.43 33.33 32.72
CA LYS A 71 7.10 33.41 34.15
C LYS A 71 5.64 33.78 34.33
N VAL A 72 4.91 32.93 35.05
CA VAL A 72 3.50 33.15 35.40
C VAL A 72 3.42 33.46 36.89
N TRP A 73 2.75 34.56 37.23
CA TRP A 73 2.56 34.95 38.64
C TRP A 73 1.54 34.02 39.30
N ASN A 74 1.95 33.33 40.37
CA ASN A 74 1.05 32.59 41.25
C ASN A 74 0.66 33.47 42.44
N PRO A 75 -0.58 33.99 42.51
CA PRO A 75 -1.02 34.87 43.59
C PRO A 75 -1.18 34.17 44.93
N LYS A 76 -1.29 32.84 44.98
CA LYS A 76 -1.44 32.07 46.22
C LYS A 76 -0.11 31.94 46.95
N GLU A 77 0.93 31.60 46.22
CA GLU A 77 2.29 31.43 46.76
C GLU A 77 3.10 32.74 46.74
N HIS A 78 2.54 33.81 46.15
CA HIS A 78 3.19 35.10 45.92
C HIS A 78 4.57 34.98 45.24
N ALA A 79 4.65 34.10 44.25
CA ALA A 79 5.88 33.80 43.53
C ALA A 79 5.63 33.69 42.03
N TYR A 80 6.68 33.90 41.23
CA TYR A 80 6.66 33.55 39.82
C TYR A 80 6.98 32.07 39.66
N GLU A 81 6.15 31.37 38.90
CA GLU A 81 6.38 30.00 38.45
C GLU A 81 6.86 30.03 37.00
N GLU A 82 7.86 29.23 36.69
CA GLU A 82 8.32 29.05 35.30
C GLU A 82 7.41 28.03 34.61
N GLN A 83 6.83 28.45 33.49
CA GLN A 83 6.11 27.59 32.58
C GLN A 83 6.88 27.54 31.26
N LYS A 84 6.90 26.35 30.65
CA LYS A 84 7.59 26.11 29.38
C LYS A 84 6.57 25.58 28.39
N ASP A 85 6.49 26.23 27.24
CA ASP A 85 5.67 25.74 26.14
C ASP A 85 6.26 24.46 25.55
N GLU A 86 5.41 23.66 24.88
CA GLU A 86 5.90 22.50 24.15
C GLU A 86 6.75 22.93 22.93
N GLY A 87 7.81 22.17 22.65
CA GLY A 87 8.56 22.36 21.42
C GLY A 87 7.73 22.02 20.20
N THR A 88 8.06 22.64 19.07
CA THR A 88 7.33 22.43 17.81
C THR A 88 8.27 21.99 16.70
N TRP A 89 7.81 21.04 15.89
CA TRP A 89 8.49 20.61 14.68
C TRP A 89 7.87 21.30 13.46
N SER A 90 8.72 21.71 12.54
CA SER A 90 8.32 22.28 11.25
C SER A 90 9.18 21.73 10.12
N ASN A 91 8.70 21.84 8.89
CA ASN A 91 9.44 21.43 7.70
C ASN A 91 9.04 22.32 6.52
N GLN A 92 9.89 22.37 5.49
CA GLN A 92 9.56 23.04 4.24
C GLN A 92 8.43 22.30 3.51
N GLU A 93 7.76 23.00 2.59
CA GLU A 93 6.66 22.40 1.81
C GLU A 93 7.13 21.13 1.09
N ASN A 94 6.36 20.04 1.25
CA ASN A 94 6.66 18.71 0.70
C ASN A 94 8.00 18.07 1.16
N ALA A 95 8.76 18.69 2.08
CA ALA A 95 10.01 18.12 2.57
C ALA A 95 9.81 16.78 3.28
N ASN A 96 8.67 16.57 3.92
CA ASN A 96 8.31 15.34 4.63
C ASN A 96 7.49 14.34 3.80
N LYS A 97 7.39 14.55 2.48
CA LYS A 97 6.54 13.75 1.59
C LYS A 97 7.29 12.56 0.99
N VAL A 98 6.65 11.40 0.98
CA VAL A 98 7.11 10.18 0.30
C VAL A 98 6.10 9.85 -0.79
N THR A 99 6.53 9.79 -2.04
CA THR A 99 5.66 9.52 -3.20
C THR A 99 6.07 8.22 -3.86
N ILE A 100 5.11 7.35 -4.13
CA ILE A 100 5.31 6.05 -4.76
C ILE A 100 4.51 6.01 -6.06
N THR A 101 5.14 5.57 -7.14
CA THR A 101 4.50 5.38 -8.45
C THR A 101 4.65 3.94 -8.90
N ASN A 102 3.54 3.24 -9.11
CA ASN A 102 3.51 1.90 -9.66
C ASN A 102 3.28 1.95 -11.17
N SER A 103 4.24 1.42 -11.93
CA SER A 103 4.15 1.18 -13.38
C SER A 103 4.22 -0.31 -13.72
N SER A 104 4.03 -1.19 -12.72
CA SER A 104 4.04 -2.65 -12.88
C SER A 104 2.78 -3.15 -13.59
N ASN A 105 2.85 -4.33 -14.20
CA ASN A 105 1.67 -5.05 -14.72
C ASN A 105 0.92 -5.85 -13.63
N THR A 106 1.01 -5.36 -12.39
CA THR A 106 0.35 -5.96 -11.23
C THR A 106 0.16 -4.91 -10.15
N ALA A 107 -0.88 -5.06 -9.35
CA ALA A 107 -1.14 -4.18 -8.22
C ALA A 107 -0.14 -4.46 -7.10
N VAL A 108 0.35 -3.39 -6.45
CA VAL A 108 1.30 -3.48 -5.35
C VAL A 108 0.80 -2.71 -4.13
N THR A 109 1.25 -3.12 -2.96
CA THR A 109 1.02 -2.41 -1.71
C THR A 109 2.36 -1.92 -1.18
N ALA A 110 2.46 -0.63 -0.90
CA ALA A 110 3.62 -0.03 -0.24
C ALA A 110 3.33 0.13 1.26
N SER A 111 4.09 -0.55 2.11
CA SER A 111 4.06 -0.40 3.57
C SER A 111 5.12 0.59 4.03
N ILE A 112 4.71 1.57 4.83
CA ILE A 112 5.56 2.65 5.33
C ILE A 112 5.73 2.49 6.83
N THR A 113 6.99 2.40 7.25
CA THR A 113 7.38 2.33 8.67
C THR A 113 8.47 3.34 8.96
N VAL A 114 8.64 3.72 10.22
CA VAL A 114 9.70 4.62 10.65
C VAL A 114 10.48 3.99 11.79
N GLN A 115 11.80 4.10 11.74
CA GLN A 115 12.73 3.58 12.72
C GLN A 115 13.49 4.75 13.35
N MET A 116 13.19 5.06 14.60
CA MET A 116 13.93 6.07 15.36
C MET A 116 15.27 5.51 15.83
N ARG A 117 16.30 6.36 15.91
CA ARG A 117 17.58 5.94 16.48
C ARG A 117 17.48 5.82 18.00
N ALA A 118 18.30 4.94 18.56
CA ALA A 118 18.32 4.68 20.01
C ALA A 118 18.68 5.94 20.84
N ASP A 119 19.48 6.85 20.28
CA ASP A 119 19.87 8.12 20.90
C ASP A 119 18.86 9.25 20.68
N SER A 120 17.77 8.98 19.96
CA SER A 120 16.66 9.92 19.71
C SER A 120 15.49 9.66 20.66
N THR A 121 15.82 9.46 21.94
CA THR A 121 14.84 9.11 22.99
C THR A 121 13.76 10.18 23.14
N GLY A 122 12.51 9.77 23.26
CA GLY A 122 11.37 10.68 23.42
C GLY A 122 10.84 11.28 22.11
N LEU A 123 11.53 11.07 20.99
CA LEU A 123 11.04 11.44 19.68
C LEU A 123 10.19 10.33 19.06
N THR A 124 9.14 10.73 18.38
CA THR A 124 8.28 9.83 17.59
C THR A 124 8.12 10.39 16.19
N ALA A 125 8.11 9.49 15.22
CA ALA A 125 7.89 9.81 13.82
C ALA A 125 6.76 8.93 13.28
N THR A 126 5.74 9.57 12.70
CA THR A 126 4.51 8.88 12.31
C THR A 126 4.20 9.16 10.84
N PRO A 127 4.07 8.14 9.98
CA PRO A 127 3.51 8.33 8.65
C PRO A 127 2.01 8.56 8.74
N ALA A 128 1.48 9.48 7.93
CA ALA A 128 0.05 9.74 7.84
C ALA A 128 -0.72 8.48 7.37
N ASP A 129 -0.13 7.75 6.43
CA ASP A 129 -0.62 6.47 5.93
C ASP A 129 0.49 5.43 6.02
N THR A 130 0.23 4.32 6.70
CA THR A 130 1.17 3.20 6.84
C THR A 130 1.11 2.21 5.68
N SER A 131 0.08 2.31 4.83
CA SER A 131 -0.16 1.39 3.73
C SER A 131 -0.82 2.12 2.55
N LEU A 132 -0.16 2.08 1.39
CA LEU A 132 -0.65 2.67 0.15
C LEU A 132 -0.86 1.57 -0.88
N LYS A 133 -2.08 1.44 -1.38
CA LYS A 133 -2.42 0.50 -2.46
C LYS A 133 -2.27 1.21 -3.80
N LEU A 134 -1.52 0.61 -4.71
CA LEU A 134 -1.31 1.13 -6.06
C LEU A 134 -1.77 0.10 -7.09
N GLU A 135 -2.62 0.53 -8.01
CA GLU A 135 -3.24 -0.33 -9.00
C GLU A 135 -2.24 -0.80 -10.05
N ASP A 136 -2.62 -1.90 -10.72
CA ASP A 136 -1.94 -2.45 -11.87
C ASP A 136 -1.98 -1.46 -13.05
N ALA A 137 -0.80 -1.05 -13.52
CA ALA A 137 -0.69 -0.07 -14.58
C ALA A 137 -1.06 -0.63 -15.96
N SER A 138 -1.10 -1.95 -16.13
CA SER A 138 -1.45 -2.60 -17.39
C SER A 138 -2.95 -2.69 -17.65
N ILE A 139 -3.80 -2.38 -16.66
CA ILE A 139 -5.25 -2.39 -16.84
C ILE A 139 -5.64 -1.40 -17.94
N GLY A 140 -6.26 -1.91 -19.01
CA GLY A 140 -6.68 -1.13 -20.17
C GLY A 140 -5.58 -0.85 -21.19
N ALA A 141 -4.37 -1.41 -21.02
CA ALA A 141 -3.31 -1.31 -22.00
C ALA A 141 -3.48 -2.33 -23.14
N ASP A 142 -3.07 -1.95 -24.36
CA ASP A 142 -2.96 -2.84 -25.52
C ASP A 142 -1.74 -2.46 -26.40
N THR A 143 -1.63 -2.99 -27.61
CA THR A 143 -0.51 -2.72 -28.53
C THR A 143 -0.45 -1.28 -29.06
N THR A 144 -1.49 -0.50 -28.84
CA THR A 144 -1.70 0.87 -29.33
C THR A 144 -2.04 1.87 -28.22
N THR A 145 -2.56 1.39 -27.09
CA THR A 145 -2.97 2.18 -25.93
C THR A 145 -2.04 1.88 -24.75
N PRO A 146 -1.25 2.86 -24.26
CA PRO A 146 -0.40 2.63 -23.09
C PRO A 146 -1.24 2.48 -21.82
N GLY A 147 -0.71 1.70 -20.89
CA GLY A 147 -1.23 1.62 -19.53
C GLY A 147 -1.05 2.91 -18.74
N LYS A 148 -1.67 2.99 -17.57
CA LYS A 148 -1.62 4.18 -16.70
C LYS A 148 -1.00 3.83 -15.36
N ALA A 149 0.15 4.44 -15.06
CA ALA A 149 0.77 4.34 -13.75
C ALA A 149 -0.13 4.91 -12.65
N THR A 150 -0.07 4.30 -11.47
CA THR A 150 -0.77 4.78 -10.28
C THR A 150 0.22 5.43 -9.33
N THR A 151 -0.10 6.61 -8.83
CA THR A 151 0.75 7.36 -7.89
C THR A 151 -0.01 7.61 -6.60
N ALA A 152 0.64 7.33 -5.47
CA ALA A 152 0.14 7.62 -4.13
C ALA A 152 1.26 8.27 -3.31
N PHE A 153 0.90 8.96 -2.23
CA PHE A 153 1.89 9.58 -1.35
C PHE A 153 1.45 9.51 0.10
N THR A 154 2.41 9.65 1.00
CA THR A 154 2.17 9.90 2.43
C THR A 154 3.14 10.96 2.94
N THR A 155 2.87 11.50 4.12
CA THR A 155 3.73 12.48 4.80
C THR A 155 4.15 11.95 6.17
N ILE A 156 5.29 12.42 6.66
CA ILE A 156 5.81 12.06 7.98
C ILE A 156 5.68 13.24 8.93
N SER A 157 5.12 13.02 10.12
CA SER A 157 5.13 13.99 11.22
C SER A 157 6.10 13.59 12.31
N LEU A 158 6.71 14.57 12.96
CA LEU A 158 7.55 14.39 14.14
C LEU A 158 6.86 14.99 15.38
N ALA A 159 7.02 14.31 16.51
CA ALA A 159 6.56 14.78 17.81
C ALA A 159 7.58 14.41 18.91
N GLY A 160 7.49 15.13 20.04
CA GLY A 160 8.41 15.02 21.16
C GLY A 160 9.50 16.10 21.15
N ASP A 161 10.20 16.23 22.27
CA ASP A 161 11.25 17.23 22.44
C ASP A 161 12.63 16.71 22.06
N LEU A 162 13.35 17.48 21.24
CA LEU A 162 14.70 17.12 20.81
C LEU A 162 15.72 17.32 21.94
N ALA A 163 16.11 16.28 22.67
CA ALA A 163 17.05 16.44 23.80
C ALA A 163 18.42 17.05 23.42
N ASP A 164 18.91 16.76 22.21
CA ASP A 164 20.20 17.23 21.69
C ASP A 164 20.06 18.64 21.10
N ARG A 165 20.46 19.66 21.87
CA ARG A 165 20.32 21.09 21.51
C ARG A 165 21.40 21.60 20.56
N ASP A 166 22.46 20.82 20.38
CA ASP A 166 23.56 21.13 19.45
C ASP A 166 23.43 20.36 18.13
N ALA A 167 22.29 19.68 17.92
CA ALA A 167 22.04 18.91 16.71
C ALA A 167 21.97 19.81 15.47
N ASP A 168 22.96 19.67 14.58
CA ASP A 168 22.99 20.28 13.26
C ASP A 168 22.91 19.19 12.19
N SER A 169 21.81 19.16 11.44
CA SER A 169 21.48 18.12 10.45
C SER A 169 21.69 16.67 10.95
N LYS A 170 21.53 16.43 12.26
CA LYS A 170 21.72 15.11 12.87
C LYS A 170 20.63 14.14 12.40
N VAL A 171 21.03 12.96 11.96
CA VAL A 171 20.09 11.88 11.63
C VAL A 171 19.48 11.32 12.91
N ILE A 172 18.15 11.44 13.06
CA ILE A 172 17.36 10.99 14.22
C ILE A 172 16.54 9.72 13.95
N GLY A 173 16.40 9.32 12.70
CA GLY A 173 15.65 8.12 12.30
C GLY A 173 15.69 7.88 10.81
N SER A 174 14.97 6.84 10.36
CA SER A 174 14.83 6.48 8.95
C SER A 174 13.40 6.06 8.62
N VAL A 175 12.91 6.49 7.45
CA VAL A 175 11.64 6.02 6.89
C VAL A 175 11.94 4.85 5.97
N VAL A 176 11.17 3.78 6.09
CA VAL A 176 11.35 2.54 5.32
C VAL A 176 10.07 2.25 4.54
N VAL A 177 10.23 2.12 3.22
CA VAL A 177 9.16 1.70 2.30
C VAL A 177 9.42 0.26 1.87
N THR A 178 8.44 -0.61 2.09
CA THR A 178 8.47 -2.02 1.65
C THR A 178 7.37 -2.24 0.62
N ILE A 179 7.71 -2.80 -0.54
CA ILE A 179 6.75 -3.11 -1.61
C ILE A 179 6.42 -4.60 -1.55
N SER A 180 5.13 -4.93 -1.58
CA SER A 180 4.63 -6.29 -1.68
C SER A 180 3.53 -6.41 -2.74
N ASP A 181 3.25 -7.63 -3.18
CA ASP A 181 2.03 -7.89 -3.95
C ASP A 181 0.80 -7.50 -3.14
N THR A 182 -0.18 -6.90 -3.81
CA THR A 182 -1.49 -6.68 -3.20
C THR A 182 -2.20 -8.04 -3.09
N VAL A 183 -2.40 -8.52 -1.86
CA VAL A 183 -3.24 -9.69 -1.60
C VAL A 183 -4.69 -9.27 -1.83
N GLN A 184 -5.31 -9.77 -2.91
CA GLN A 184 -6.75 -9.65 -3.09
C GLN A 184 -7.43 -10.52 -2.04
N GLN A 185 -8.20 -9.89 -1.13
CA GLN A 185 -9.10 -10.58 -0.20
C GLN A 185 -10.41 -10.93 -0.91
#